data_AF-G9YIK7-F1
#
_entry.id   AF-G9YIK7-F1
#
_cell.length_a   1.000
_cell.length_b   1.000
_cell.length_c   1.000
_cell.angle_alpha   90.00
_cell.angle_beta   90.00
_cell.angle_gamma   90.00
#
_symmetry.space_group_name_H-M   'P 1'
#
loop_
_entity.id
_entity.type
_entity.pdbx_description
1 polymer ?
#
loop_
_entity_poly.entity_id
_entity_poly.type
_entity_poly.pdbx_seq_one_letter_code
_entity_poly.pdbx_strand_id
1 'polypeptide(L)'
;MFTRIKPLSAAYGMGIDEHDHEGRLITLEFNDYYFLTCYTPNSQNELARLDYRMRWEDDFRNYLLALNAKKPVIFCGDLNVAHAEIDLKNPKSNRRNAGFSDEERAKMTELLNAGFTDTWRYFYPHKEGVYSWWSYRFKARQNNAG
;
A
#
# COMPACT_ATOMS: atom_id res chain seq x y z
N MET A 1 -7.42 13.16 5.50
CA MET A 1 -6.07 13.68 5.16
C MET A 1 -6.00 15.12 5.62
N PHE A 2 -4.92 15.54 6.28
CA PHE A 2 -4.75 16.91 6.77
C PHE A 2 -3.66 17.59 5.96
N THR A 3 -3.94 18.77 5.43
CA THR A 3 -2.96 19.57 4.69
C THR A 3 -2.96 21.01 5.19
N ARG A 4 -1.77 21.61 5.29
CA ARG A 4 -1.63 23.04 5.59
C ARG A 4 -1.90 23.91 4.37
N ILE A 5 -1.52 23.42 3.19
CA ILE A 5 -1.74 24.06 1.89
C ILE A 5 -3.07 23.56 1.34
N LYS A 6 -3.93 24.49 0.90
CA LYS A 6 -5.20 24.14 0.26
C LYS A 6 -4.91 23.48 -1.10
N PRO A 7 -5.41 22.25 -1.35
CA PRO A 7 -5.26 21.61 -2.66
C PRO A 7 -6.13 22.33 -3.71
N LEU A 8 -5.79 22.16 -4.98
CA LEU A 8 -6.59 22.64 -6.11
C LEU A 8 -7.92 21.89 -6.19
N SER A 9 -7.87 20.58 -5.98
CA SER A 9 -9.04 19.69 -5.98
C SER A 9 -8.84 18.53 -5.02
N ALA A 10 -9.96 17.91 -4.62
CA ALA A 10 -9.99 16.67 -3.85
C ALA A 10 -10.96 15.70 -4.52
N ALA A 11 -10.52 14.46 -4.75
CA ALA A 11 -11.33 13.37 -5.24
C ALA A 11 -11.38 12.24 -4.20
N TYR A 12 -12.53 11.55 -4.14
CA TYR A 12 -12.79 10.44 -3.23
C TYR A 12 -13.04 9.19 -4.06
N GLY A 13 -12.30 8.11 -3.77
CA GLY A 13 -12.31 6.91 -4.61
C GLY A 13 -11.46 7.02 -5.87
N MET A 14 -11.52 5.99 -6.71
CA MET A 14 -10.81 5.90 -8.00
C MET A 14 -11.75 5.96 -9.21
N GLY A 15 -13.06 6.13 -9.00
CA GLY A 15 -14.07 6.19 -10.05
C GLY A 15 -14.53 4.81 -10.53
N ILE A 16 -14.35 3.77 -9.70
CA ILE A 16 -14.74 2.40 -9.98
C ILE A 16 -15.69 1.95 -8.86
N ASP A 17 -16.94 1.69 -9.21
CA ASP A 17 -18.01 1.42 -8.23
C ASP A 17 -17.64 0.29 -7.26
N GLU A 18 -17.06 -0.82 -7.74
CA GLU A 18 -16.62 -1.96 -6.91
C GLU A 18 -15.60 -1.58 -5.81
N HIS A 19 -14.92 -0.43 -5.94
CA HIS A 19 -13.85 0.03 -5.07
C HIS A 19 -14.23 1.20 -4.16
N ASP A 20 -15.30 1.93 -4.49
CA ASP A 20 -15.56 3.26 -3.91
C ASP A 20 -16.58 3.25 -2.75
N HIS A 21 -17.02 2.07 -2.32
CA HIS A 21 -17.98 1.91 -1.20
C HIS A 21 -17.32 1.85 0.20
N GLU A 22 -15.99 1.79 0.28
CA GLU A 22 -15.25 1.55 1.55
C GLU A 22 -14.40 2.74 2.02
N GLY A 23 -14.45 3.89 1.34
CA GLY A 23 -13.76 5.13 1.76
C GLY A 23 -12.22 5.01 1.81
N ARG A 24 -11.66 4.16 0.95
CA ARG A 24 -10.25 3.73 1.01
C ARG A 24 -9.25 4.69 0.38
N LEU A 25 -9.69 5.57 -0.51
CA LEU A 25 -8.81 6.41 -1.31
C LEU A 25 -9.27 7.87 -1.28
N ILE A 26 -8.31 8.77 -1.06
CA ILE A 26 -8.48 10.21 -1.26
C ILE A 26 -7.29 10.71 -2.07
N THR A 27 -7.58 11.43 -3.14
CA THR A 27 -6.59 12.07 -4.03
C THR A 27 -6.69 13.57 -3.90
N LEU A 28 -5.60 14.23 -3.54
CA LEU A 28 -5.47 15.68 -3.56
C LEU A 28 -4.60 16.11 -4.74
N GLU A 29 -5.04 17.14 -5.45
CA GLU A 29 -4.27 17.75 -6.51
C GLU A 29 -3.59 19.03 -6.01
N PHE A 30 -2.29 19.14 -6.26
CA PHE A 30 -1.54 20.38 -6.11
C PHE A 30 -1.06 20.89 -7.48
N ASN A 31 -0.41 22.04 -7.51
CA ASN A 31 0.11 22.63 -8.75
C ASN A 31 1.04 21.64 -9.49
N ASP A 32 1.97 21.04 -8.76
CA ASP A 32 3.08 20.29 -9.36
C ASP A 32 2.97 18.76 -9.17
N TYR A 33 2.06 18.27 -8.33
CA TYR A 33 1.94 16.85 -8.00
C TYR A 33 0.53 16.47 -7.53
N TYR A 34 0.24 15.17 -7.55
CA TYR A 34 -0.86 14.56 -6.81
C TYR A 34 -0.35 13.95 -5.51
N PHE A 35 -1.14 14.09 -4.44
CA PHE A 35 -0.88 13.43 -3.16
C PHE A 35 -2.09 12.58 -2.76
N LEU A 36 -1.86 11.30 -2.50
CA LEU A 36 -2.93 10.35 -2.19
C LEU A 36 -2.71 9.68 -0.84
N THR A 37 -3.80 9.29 -0.19
CA THR A 37 -3.77 8.31 0.91
C THR A 37 -4.61 7.10 0.51
N CYS A 38 -4.06 5.91 0.68
CA CYS A 38 -4.72 4.65 0.38
C CYS A 38 -4.78 3.77 1.64
N TYR A 39 -5.94 3.19 1.93
CA TYR A 39 -6.06 2.07 2.83
C TYR A 39 -6.44 0.83 2.02
N THR A 40 -5.44 0.07 1.58
CA THR A 40 -5.62 -1.09 0.71
C THR A 40 -6.46 -2.15 1.40
N PRO A 41 -7.42 -2.81 0.71
CA PRO A 41 -8.22 -3.88 1.30
C PRO A 41 -7.34 -5.03 1.78
N ASN A 42 -7.61 -5.52 3.00
CA ASN A 42 -6.93 -6.69 3.53
C ASN A 42 -7.50 -7.97 2.88
N SER A 43 -6.63 -8.94 2.58
CA SER A 43 -7.02 -10.24 1.99
C SER A 43 -7.79 -11.16 2.94
N GLN A 44 -7.92 -10.77 4.21
CA GLN A 44 -8.60 -11.48 5.30
C GLN A 44 -7.93 -12.81 5.68
N ASN A 45 -8.42 -13.43 6.76
CA ASN A 45 -7.97 -14.74 7.18
C ASN A 45 -8.13 -15.75 6.05
N GLU A 46 -7.17 -16.68 5.95
CA GLU A 46 -7.18 -17.73 4.93
C GLU A 46 -7.22 -17.19 3.48
N LEU A 47 -6.85 -15.92 3.28
CA LEU A 47 -6.84 -15.25 1.98
C LEU A 47 -8.23 -15.17 1.33
N ALA A 48 -9.30 -15.18 2.14
CA ALA A 48 -10.69 -15.23 1.69
C ALA A 48 -11.11 -14.10 0.72
N ARG A 49 -10.42 -12.95 0.74
CA ARG A 49 -10.68 -11.80 -0.12
C ARG A 49 -9.53 -11.51 -1.11
N LEU A 50 -8.62 -12.46 -1.31
CA LEU A 50 -7.45 -12.26 -2.17
C LEU A 50 -7.81 -11.91 -3.62
N ASP A 51 -8.82 -12.55 -4.20
CA ASP A 51 -9.24 -12.26 -5.59
C ASP A 51 -9.65 -10.80 -5.79
N TYR A 52 -10.39 -10.24 -4.83
CA TYR A 52 -10.75 -8.83 -4.84
C TYR A 52 -9.52 -7.94 -4.62
N ARG A 53 -8.64 -8.32 -3.69
CA ARG A 53 -7.36 -7.62 -3.45
C ARG A 53 -6.53 -7.55 -4.74
N MET A 54 -6.45 -8.62 -5.52
CA MET A 54 -5.68 -8.63 -6.78
C MET A 54 -6.26 -7.67 -7.83
N ARG A 55 -7.59 -7.61 -7.99
CA ARG A 55 -8.25 -6.63 -8.88
C ARG A 55 -8.02 -5.21 -8.41
N TRP A 56 -8.17 -4.96 -7.10
CA TRP A 56 -7.86 -3.66 -6.51
C TRP A 56 -6.44 -3.19 -6.84
N GLU A 57 -5.44 -4.07 -6.73
CA GLU A 57 -4.04 -3.70 -7.01
C GLU A 57 -3.82 -3.33 -8.47
N ASP A 58 -4.45 -4.04 -9.41
CA ASP A 58 -4.37 -3.75 -10.83
C ASP A 58 -5.03 -2.40 -11.17
N ASP A 59 -6.24 -2.18 -10.68
CA ASP A 59 -7.01 -0.97 -10.93
C ASP A 59 -6.39 0.25 -10.23
N PHE A 60 -5.90 0.08 -9.00
CA PHE A 60 -5.17 1.13 -8.29
C PHE A 60 -3.88 1.51 -9.01
N ARG A 61 -3.09 0.54 -9.48
CA ARG A 61 -1.87 0.83 -10.27
C ARG A 61 -2.21 1.59 -11.55
N ASN A 62 -3.26 1.18 -12.27
CA ASN A 62 -3.71 1.87 -13.48
C ASN A 62 -4.16 3.30 -13.18
N TYR A 63 -4.89 3.50 -12.08
CA TYR A 63 -5.29 4.83 -11.59
C TYR A 63 -4.08 5.71 -11.28
N LEU A 64 -3.08 5.18 -10.56
CA LEU A 64 -1.84 5.91 -10.27
C LEU A 64 -1.08 6.28 -11.56
N LEU A 65 -0.98 5.38 -12.53
CA LEU A 65 -0.33 5.64 -13.81
C LEU A 65 -1.04 6.74 -14.61
N ALA A 66 -2.37 6.74 -14.62
CA ALA A 66 -3.17 7.76 -15.29
C ALA A 66 -2.99 9.16 -14.66
N LEU A 67 -2.81 9.24 -13.34
CA LEU A 67 -2.45 10.47 -12.65
C LEU A 67 -0.99 10.89 -12.94
N ASN A 68 -0.07 9.93 -12.89
CA ASN A 68 1.37 10.17 -13.08
C ASN A 68 1.70 10.65 -14.50
N ALA A 69 0.88 10.29 -15.50
CA ALA A 69 0.96 10.83 -16.85
C ALA A 69 0.66 12.34 -16.94
N LYS A 70 -0.02 12.93 -15.93
CA LYS A 70 -0.36 14.36 -15.87
C LYS A 70 0.59 15.13 -14.98
N LYS A 71 0.83 14.63 -13.76
CA LYS A 71 1.74 15.22 -12.75
C LYS A 71 2.33 14.09 -11.90
N PRO A 72 3.55 14.23 -11.37
CA PRO A 72 4.13 13.29 -10.42
C PRO A 72 3.16 12.90 -9.30
N VAL A 73 3.18 11.62 -8.94
CA VAL A 73 2.30 11.07 -7.91
C VAL A 73 3.10 10.70 -6.66
N ILE A 74 2.62 11.15 -5.51
CA ILE A 74 3.05 10.70 -4.19
C ILE A 74 1.84 10.05 -3.53
N PHE A 75 1.98 8.84 -3.01
CA PHE A 75 0.92 8.24 -2.18
C PHE A 75 1.50 7.65 -0.90
N CYS A 76 0.67 7.61 0.14
CA CYS A 76 0.98 6.98 1.40
C CYS A 76 -0.21 6.15 1.90
N GLY A 77 0.01 5.39 2.95
CA GLY A 77 -1.05 4.73 3.70
C GLY A 77 -0.68 3.32 4.13
N ASP A 78 -1.69 2.54 4.49
CA ASP A 78 -1.53 1.13 4.87
C ASP A 78 -1.88 0.27 3.65
N LEU A 79 -0.83 -0.32 3.08
CA LEU A 79 -0.92 -1.13 1.88
C LEU A 79 -1.22 -2.60 2.17
N ASN A 80 -1.32 -3.00 3.44
CA ASN A 80 -1.58 -4.40 3.82
C ASN A 80 -0.67 -5.40 3.08
N VAL A 81 0.63 -5.08 2.96
CA VAL A 81 1.65 -5.97 2.38
C VAL A 81 3.03 -5.63 2.92
N ALA A 82 3.77 -6.65 3.34
CA ALA A 82 5.23 -6.61 3.50
C ALA A 82 5.85 -7.17 2.21
N HIS A 83 6.70 -6.41 1.53
CA HIS A 83 7.13 -6.72 0.15
C HIS A 83 8.18 -7.84 0.10
N ALA A 84 9.28 -7.63 0.81
CA ALA A 84 10.41 -8.53 0.89
C ALA A 84 10.50 -9.21 2.26
N GLU A 85 11.28 -10.29 2.36
CA GLU A 85 11.48 -11.01 3.62
C GLU A 85 12.06 -10.13 4.74
N ILE A 86 12.78 -9.07 4.38
CA ILE A 86 13.33 -8.09 5.32
C ILE A 86 12.27 -7.15 5.94
N ASP A 87 11.05 -7.13 5.39
CA ASP A 87 9.95 -6.23 5.78
C ASP A 87 9.05 -6.80 6.87
N LEU A 88 9.29 -8.04 7.34
CA LEU A 88 8.60 -8.65 8.48
C LEU A 88 9.52 -9.58 9.26
N LYS A 89 9.17 -9.90 10.52
CA LYS A 89 10.05 -10.68 11.40
C LYS A 89 10.15 -12.16 11.02
N ASN A 90 9.04 -12.76 10.60
CA ASN A 90 8.91 -14.22 10.41
C ASN A 90 8.36 -14.56 9.01
N PRO A 91 9.14 -14.37 7.92
CA PRO A 91 8.66 -14.56 6.55
C PRO A 91 8.16 -15.98 6.27
N LYS A 92 8.93 -16.99 6.73
CA LYS A 92 8.64 -18.42 6.44
C LYS A 92 7.26 -18.87 6.94
N SER A 93 6.82 -18.40 8.10
CA SER A 93 5.52 -18.76 8.67
C SER A 93 4.36 -17.93 8.14
N ASN A 94 4.63 -16.83 7.43
CA ASN A 94 3.61 -15.89 6.95
C ASN A 94 3.32 -15.96 5.46
N ARG A 95 4.07 -16.78 4.69
CA ARG A 95 3.93 -16.85 3.22
C ARG A 95 2.52 -17.23 2.71
N ARG A 96 1.64 -17.72 3.59
CA ARG A 96 0.23 -18.03 3.28
C ARG A 96 -0.78 -17.22 4.10
N ASN A 97 -0.32 -16.16 4.75
CA ASN A 97 -1.15 -15.24 5.54
C ASN A 97 -1.33 -13.93 4.76
N ALA A 98 -2.47 -13.27 4.98
CA ALA A 98 -2.70 -11.93 4.43
C ALA A 98 -1.61 -10.97 4.89
N GLY A 99 -1.11 -10.16 3.96
CA GLY A 99 0.00 -9.25 4.14
C GLY A 99 1.36 -9.82 3.73
N PHE A 100 1.48 -11.11 3.41
CA PHE A 100 2.73 -11.71 2.93
C PHE A 100 2.54 -12.88 1.96
N SER A 101 1.38 -12.95 1.28
CA SER A 101 1.17 -13.93 0.22
C SER A 101 2.09 -13.64 -0.98
N ASP A 102 2.39 -14.66 -1.78
CA ASP A 102 3.22 -14.47 -2.98
C ASP A 102 2.53 -13.52 -3.98
N GLU A 103 1.21 -13.56 -4.07
CA GLU A 103 0.39 -12.72 -4.93
C GLU A 103 0.41 -11.24 -4.49
N GLU A 104 0.24 -10.95 -3.20
CA GLU A 104 0.33 -9.59 -2.66
C GLU A 104 1.72 -8.98 -2.91
N ARG A 105 2.78 -9.77 -2.68
CA ARG A 105 4.17 -9.36 -2.90
C ARG A 105 4.48 -9.14 -4.39
N ALA A 106 3.91 -9.98 -5.26
CA ALA A 106 4.03 -9.81 -6.69
C ALA A 106 3.38 -8.50 -7.16
N LYS A 107 2.18 -8.15 -6.66
CA LYS A 107 1.53 -6.87 -6.98
C LYS A 107 2.33 -5.65 -6.55
N MET A 108 2.97 -5.69 -5.37
CA MET A 108 3.89 -4.62 -4.96
C MET A 108 5.11 -4.52 -5.90
N THR A 109 5.64 -5.67 -6.35
CA THR A 109 6.74 -5.72 -7.33
C THR A 109 6.32 -5.10 -8.67
N GLU A 110 5.12 -5.44 -9.16
CA GLU A 110 4.56 -4.87 -10.39
C GLU A 110 4.37 -3.34 -10.28
N LEU A 111 3.91 -2.85 -9.13
CA LEU A 111 3.77 -1.42 -8.88
C LEU A 111 5.12 -0.70 -8.95
N LEU A 112 6.16 -1.24 -8.30
CA LEU A 112 7.50 -0.65 -8.36
C LEU A 112 8.09 -0.71 -9.78
N ASN A 113 7.91 -1.83 -10.48
CA ASN A 113 8.35 -1.97 -11.87
C ASN A 113 7.60 -1.04 -12.85
N ALA A 114 6.42 -0.55 -12.48
CA ALA A 114 5.69 0.47 -13.24
C ALA A 114 6.29 1.89 -13.10
N GLY A 115 7.41 2.03 -12.38
CA GLY A 115 8.15 3.29 -12.24
C GLY A 115 7.95 3.99 -10.89
N PHE A 116 7.24 3.37 -9.94
CA PHE A 116 7.10 3.90 -8.59
C PHE A 116 8.28 3.51 -7.72
N THR A 117 8.56 4.33 -6.70
CA THR A 117 9.68 4.11 -5.77
C THR A 117 9.18 3.96 -4.35
N ASP A 118 9.56 2.87 -3.68
CA ASP A 118 9.46 2.77 -2.23
C ASP A 118 10.49 3.71 -1.60
N THR A 119 10.00 4.82 -1.04
CA THR A 119 10.84 5.86 -0.44
C THR A 119 11.69 5.37 0.72
N TRP A 120 11.20 4.43 1.53
CA TRP A 120 11.96 3.89 2.66
C TRP A 120 13.12 3.03 2.15
N ARG A 121 12.83 2.13 1.21
CA ARG A 121 13.85 1.24 0.62
C ARG A 121 14.84 1.98 -0.27
N TYR A 122 14.45 3.12 -0.87
CA TYR A 122 15.39 3.99 -1.58
C TYR A 122 16.54 4.46 -0.68
N PHE A 123 16.24 4.91 0.55
CA PHE A 123 17.27 5.37 1.50
C PHE A 123 17.90 4.22 2.29
N TYR A 124 17.17 3.13 2.53
CA TYR A 124 17.58 2.03 3.39
C TYR A 124 17.36 0.65 2.74
N PRO A 125 18.06 0.34 1.65
CA PRO A 125 17.76 -0.82 0.79
C PRO A 125 17.93 -2.17 1.51
N HIS A 126 18.82 -2.25 2.50
CA HIS A 126 19.15 -3.50 3.20
C HIS A 126 18.82 -3.45 4.69
N LYS A 127 18.09 -2.43 5.16
CA LYS A 127 17.81 -2.29 6.59
C LYS A 127 16.73 -3.26 7.03
N GLU A 128 17.10 -4.18 7.92
CA GLU A 128 16.20 -5.13 8.56
C GLU A 128 15.69 -4.64 9.93
N GLY A 129 14.64 -5.27 10.45
CA GLY A 129 14.15 -5.04 11.81
C GLY A 129 13.36 -3.75 12.01
N VAL A 130 12.91 -3.12 10.93
CA VAL A 130 12.09 -1.90 10.95
C VAL A 130 10.72 -2.25 10.40
N TYR A 131 9.71 -2.14 11.26
CA TYR A 131 8.34 -2.53 10.97
C TYR A 131 7.38 -1.39 11.29
N SER A 132 6.21 -1.35 10.64
CA SER A 132 5.18 -0.33 10.84
C SER A 132 3.94 -0.85 11.58
N TRP A 133 3.83 -2.17 11.75
CA TRP A 133 2.70 -2.83 12.40
C TRP A 133 3.19 -3.93 13.34
N TRP A 134 2.44 -4.18 14.42
CA TRP A 134 2.68 -5.28 15.34
C TRP A 134 1.35 -5.81 15.88
N SER A 135 1.23 -7.12 16.03
CA SER A 135 0.09 -7.72 16.73
C SER A 135 0.04 -7.26 18.19
N TYR A 136 -1.17 -7.05 18.73
CA TYR A 136 -1.36 -6.86 20.17
C TYR A 136 -1.12 -8.15 20.98
N ARG A 137 -1.11 -9.31 20.33
CA ARG A 137 -0.87 -10.61 20.98
C ARG A 137 0.61 -10.80 21.29
N PHE A 138 0.89 -11.60 22.32
CA PHE A 138 2.24 -12.07 22.67
C PHE A 138 3.29 -10.96 22.85
N LYS A 139 2.85 -9.72 23.18
CA LYS A 139 3.72 -8.55 23.34
C LYS A 139 4.60 -8.32 22.09
N ALA A 140 4.07 -8.55 20.88
CA ALA A 140 4.85 -8.54 19.64
C ALA A 140 5.65 -7.24 19.45
N ARG A 141 5.07 -6.07 19.79
CA ARG A 141 5.78 -4.78 19.75
C ARG A 141 7.00 -4.71 20.67
N GLN A 142 6.93 -5.29 21.87
CA GLN A 142 8.06 -5.31 22.81
C GLN A 142 9.19 -6.21 22.30
N ASN A 143 8.83 -7.30 21.60
CA ASN A 143 9.79 -8.24 21.02
C ASN A 143 10.23 -7.86 19.59
N ASN A 144 9.77 -6.70 19.09
CA ASN A 144 9.91 -6.27 17.70
C ASN A 144 9.57 -7.39 16.69
N ALA A 145 8.47 -8.10 16.94
CA ALA A 145 7.90 -9.10 16.04
C ALA A 145 6.82 -8.46 15.18
N GLY A 146 7.27 -7.62 14.24
CA GLY A 146 6.41 -6.98 13.24
C GLY A 146 6.08 -7.91 12.08
#